data_AF-A0A935TJS0-F1
#
_entry.id   AF-A0A935TJS0-F1
#
_cell.length_a   1.000
_cell.length_b   1.000
_cell.length_c   1.000
_cell.angle_alpha   90.00
_cell.angle_beta   90.00
_cell.angle_gamma   90.00
#
_symmetry.space_group_name_H-M   'P 1'
#
loop_
_entity.id
_entity.type
_entity.pdbx_description
1 polymer ?
#
loop_
_entity_poly.entity_id
_entity_poly.type
_entity_poly.pdbx_seq_one_letter_code
_entity_poly.pdbx_strand_id
1 'polypeptide(L)'
;MKEISEEELQKINSVISNNATNIVASQAMNTPDTGQKYTEQLSKSTKLTKPSFKLEDLTKANGLSHESAHDALSDVRATIDLARLIKSTNPKLFDFCLSLHKKDRVAAELGLPTTLQNARPFLHVSGMFPAERGCIAIMFPLAMHPTNKNELIAWDLSEDPSTLATLSTDEIRLRMFTRASELPQGMTRLPIKTIHLNKSPVVISSLKTLTPEMASQWGIDMALQMKHAENATELPDMNAMWAEIFKRPEVERTIPDVDADLYGG
;
A
#
# COMPACT_ATOMS: atom_id res chain seq x y z
N MET A 1 -27.17 38.12 7.76
CA MET A 1 -26.05 37.17 7.97
C MET A 1 -26.59 36.10 8.90
N LYS A 2 -26.67 34.84 8.47
CA LYS A 2 -27.16 33.76 9.35
C LYS A 2 -26.08 33.46 10.38
N GLU A 3 -26.45 33.49 11.66
CA GLU A 3 -25.58 33.05 12.75
C GLU A 3 -25.26 31.57 12.55
N ILE A 4 -23.96 31.27 12.55
CA ILE A 4 -23.46 29.90 12.43
C ILE A 4 -23.81 29.18 13.73
N SER A 5 -24.43 28.00 13.62
CA SER A 5 -24.83 27.22 14.79
C SER A 5 -23.62 26.73 15.59
N GLU A 6 -23.76 26.56 16.91
CA GLU A 6 -22.67 26.02 17.76
C GLU A 6 -22.19 24.63 17.29
N GLU A 7 -23.08 23.84 16.69
CA GLU A 7 -22.76 22.54 16.11
C GLU A 7 -21.86 22.64 14.86
N GLU A 8 -22.08 23.65 14.02
CA GLU A 8 -21.22 23.94 12.86
C GLU A 8 -19.87 24.50 13.30
N LEU A 9 -19.84 25.35 14.34
CA LEU A 9 -18.59 25.82 14.95
C LEU A 9 -17.78 24.66 15.55
N GLN A 10 -18.42 23.68 16.20
CA GLN A 10 -17.75 22.49 16.71
C GLN A 10 -17.18 21.59 15.59
N LYS A 11 -17.92 21.41 14.49
CA LYS A 11 -17.43 20.63 13.33
C LYS A 11 -16.27 21.33 12.63
N ILE A 12 -16.33 22.66 12.46
CA ILE A 12 -15.23 23.44 11.88
C ILE A 12 -14.00 23.36 12.79
N ASN A 13 -14.18 23.49 14.10
CA ASN A 13 -13.07 23.40 15.06
C ASN A 13 -12.46 21.98 15.14
N SER A 14 -13.24 20.91 14.97
CA SER A 14 -12.70 19.54 14.95
C SER A 14 -11.90 19.25 13.68
N VAL A 15 -12.36 19.76 12.52
CA VAL A 15 -11.63 19.67 11.25
C VAL A 15 -10.34 20.49 11.28
N ILE A 16 -10.36 21.70 11.87
CA ILE A 16 -9.17 22.53 12.05
C ILE A 16 -8.17 21.87 13.01
N SER A 17 -8.64 21.26 14.10
CA SER A 17 -7.79 20.55 15.05
C SER A 17 -7.12 19.32 14.43
N ASN A 18 -7.86 18.55 13.62
CA ASN A 18 -7.31 17.41 12.89
C ASN A 18 -6.29 17.83 11.81
N ASN A 19 -6.55 18.92 11.08
CA ASN A 19 -5.61 19.45 10.09
C ASN A 19 -4.36 20.08 10.73
N ALA A 20 -4.50 20.79 11.86
CA ALA A 20 -3.37 21.34 12.60
C ALA A 20 -2.47 20.24 13.18
N THR A 21 -3.05 19.11 13.60
CA THR A 21 -2.28 17.96 14.11
C THR A 21 -1.41 17.33 13.02
N ASN A 22 -1.89 17.28 11.77
CA ASN A 22 -1.11 16.78 10.64
C ASN A 22 -0.03 17.76 10.15
N ILE A 23 -0.31 19.06 10.18
CA ILE A 23 0.66 20.10 9.78
C ILE A 23 1.80 20.19 10.81
N VAL A 24 1.50 20.12 12.11
CA VAL A 24 2.52 20.18 13.17
C VAL A 24 3.39 18.91 13.22
N ALA A 25 2.84 17.73 12.89
CA ALA A 25 3.63 16.51 12.77
C ALA A 25 4.65 16.57 11.62
N SER A 26 4.32 17.26 10.52
CA SER A 26 5.25 17.47 9.40
C SER A 26 6.32 18.54 9.68
N GLN A 27 6.04 19.53 10.53
CA GLN A 27 6.96 20.63 10.86
C GLN A 27 7.84 20.37 12.10
N ALA A 28 7.48 19.42 12.96
CA ALA A 28 8.24 19.07 14.16
C ALA A 28 9.53 18.25 13.90
N MET A 29 9.85 17.92 12.65
CA MET A 29 11.09 17.21 12.30
C MET A 29 12.34 18.10 12.18
N ASN A 30 12.28 19.40 12.48
CA ASN A 30 13.39 20.33 12.27
C ASN A 30 13.88 21.15 13.48
N THR A 31 13.56 20.79 14.72
CA THR A 31 14.26 21.35 15.90
C THR A 31 14.44 20.32 17.04
N PRO A 32 15.66 20.11 17.58
CA PRO A 32 15.97 18.83 18.24
C PRO A 32 15.58 18.65 19.72
N ASP A 33 14.96 19.61 20.42
CA ASP A 33 14.87 19.48 21.90
C ASP A 33 13.54 19.93 22.56
N THR A 34 12.58 20.45 21.79
CA THR A 34 11.23 20.81 22.30
C THR A 34 10.12 19.91 21.77
N GLY A 35 10.40 19.08 20.76
CA GLY A 35 9.43 18.18 20.13
C GLY A 35 9.00 17.01 21.00
N GLN A 36 9.92 16.41 21.78
CA GLN A 36 9.65 15.18 22.53
C GLN A 36 8.59 15.32 23.63
N LYS A 37 8.58 16.43 24.37
CA LYS A 37 7.62 16.66 25.46
C LYS A 37 6.21 17.00 24.93
N TYR A 38 6.12 17.70 23.79
CA TYR A 38 4.84 17.99 23.14
C TYR A 38 4.24 16.76 22.45
N THR A 39 5.06 15.90 21.84
CA THR A 39 4.59 14.62 21.26
C THR A 39 4.06 13.66 22.32
N GLU A 40 4.65 13.62 23.52
CA GLU A 40 4.14 12.79 24.62
C GLU A 40 2.80 13.29 25.18
N GLN A 41 2.57 14.60 25.23
CA GLN A 41 1.27 15.15 25.68
C GLN A 41 0.17 15.05 24.62
N LEU A 42 0.46 15.24 23.32
CA LEU A 42 -0.53 15.01 22.26
C LEU A 42 -0.85 13.52 22.06
N SER A 43 0.12 12.62 22.20
CA SER A 43 -0.11 11.16 22.11
C SER A 43 -1.02 10.62 23.22
N LYS A 44 -1.09 11.31 24.37
CA LYS A 44 -1.96 10.94 25.49
C LYS A 44 -3.40 11.42 25.34
N SER A 45 -3.67 12.44 24.51
CA SER A 45 -5.00 13.05 24.37
C SER A 45 -5.76 12.67 23.10
N THR A 46 -5.09 12.16 22.06
CA THR A 46 -5.76 11.72 20.83
C THR A 46 -5.13 10.41 20.38
N LYS A 47 -5.62 9.30 20.94
CA LYS A 47 -5.24 7.96 20.46
C LYS A 47 -5.81 7.84 19.04
N LEU A 48 -5.00 8.14 18.02
CA LEU A 48 -5.33 7.81 16.63
C LEU A 48 -5.57 6.29 16.62
N THR A 49 -6.84 5.87 16.62
CA THR A 49 -7.17 4.45 16.61
C THR A 49 -6.82 3.93 15.23
N LYS A 50 -5.71 3.21 15.15
CA LYS A 50 -5.30 2.50 13.94
C LYS A 50 -6.46 1.61 13.48
N PRO A 51 -6.85 1.62 12.20
CA PRO A 51 -7.89 0.73 11.68
C PRO A 51 -7.54 -0.73 11.99
N SER A 52 -8.51 -1.48 12.53
CA SER A 52 -8.39 -2.92 12.69
C SER A 52 -9.16 -3.63 11.58
N PHE A 53 -8.53 -4.67 11.02
CA PHE A 53 -9.11 -5.54 10.01
C PHE A 53 -9.31 -6.97 10.52
N LYS A 54 -9.21 -7.18 11.85
CA LYS A 54 -9.52 -8.49 12.45
C LYS A 54 -11.00 -8.80 12.25
N LEU A 55 -11.31 -10.04 11.89
CA LEU A 55 -12.68 -10.47 11.62
C LEU A 55 -13.61 -10.20 12.82
N GLU A 56 -13.15 -10.47 14.04
CA GLU A 56 -13.85 -10.19 15.29
C GLU A 56 -14.21 -8.71 15.48
N ASP A 57 -13.26 -7.82 15.21
CA ASP A 57 -13.46 -6.38 15.34
C ASP A 57 -14.45 -5.88 14.27
N LEU A 58 -14.33 -6.38 13.04
CA LEU A 58 -15.23 -6.03 11.93
C LEU A 58 -16.65 -6.54 12.19
N THR A 59 -16.83 -7.79 12.63
CA THR A 59 -18.16 -8.31 12.95
C THR A 59 -18.81 -7.55 14.09
N LYS A 60 -18.05 -7.30 15.16
CA LYS A 60 -18.53 -6.59 16.34
C LYS A 60 -18.94 -5.15 16.01
N ALA A 61 -18.13 -4.43 15.24
CA ALA A 61 -18.42 -3.06 14.83
C ALA A 61 -19.67 -2.92 13.94
N ASN A 62 -20.06 -4.00 13.25
CA ASN A 62 -21.19 -4.01 12.33
C ASN A 62 -22.39 -4.80 12.85
N GLY A 63 -22.38 -5.23 14.12
CA GLY A 63 -23.49 -5.97 14.74
C GLY A 63 -23.71 -7.36 14.12
N LEU A 64 -22.70 -7.97 13.51
CA LEU A 64 -22.75 -9.32 12.97
C LEU A 64 -22.46 -10.35 14.07
N SER A 65 -23.17 -11.48 14.05
CA SER A 65 -22.95 -12.55 15.01
C SER A 65 -21.56 -13.17 14.85
N HIS A 66 -20.86 -13.34 15.97
CA HIS A 66 -19.55 -13.98 16.03
C HIS A 66 -19.41 -14.67 17.41
N GLU A 67 -20.20 -15.73 17.61
CA GLU A 67 -20.44 -16.35 18.92
C GLU A 67 -19.18 -17.00 19.51
N SER A 68 -18.36 -17.67 18.69
CA SER A 68 -17.10 -18.29 19.12
C SER A 68 -16.02 -17.99 18.10
N ALA A 69 -15.35 -16.84 18.28
CA ALA A 69 -14.14 -16.53 17.54
C ALA A 69 -13.15 -17.70 17.65
N HIS A 70 -12.56 -18.10 16.52
CA HIS A 70 -11.67 -19.25 16.37
C HIS A 70 -12.34 -20.64 16.35
N ASP A 71 -13.67 -20.73 16.33
CA ASP A 71 -14.36 -21.90 15.79
C ASP A 71 -14.43 -21.80 14.25
N ALA A 72 -13.98 -22.84 13.55
CA ALA A 72 -13.88 -22.81 12.09
C ALA A 72 -15.24 -22.53 11.41
N LEU A 73 -16.34 -23.05 11.98
CA LEU A 73 -17.67 -22.80 11.43
C LEU A 73 -18.16 -21.37 11.72
N SER A 74 -17.89 -20.86 12.92
CA SER A 74 -18.15 -19.46 13.27
C SER A 74 -17.41 -18.49 12.35
N ASP A 75 -16.12 -18.72 12.08
CA ASP A 75 -15.32 -17.87 11.18
C ASP A 75 -15.86 -17.87 9.74
N VAL A 76 -16.28 -19.04 9.25
CA VAL A 76 -16.91 -19.17 7.92
C VAL A 76 -18.21 -18.36 7.85
N ARG A 77 -19.08 -18.47 8.86
CA ARG A 77 -20.35 -17.72 8.92
C ARG A 77 -20.11 -16.22 9.00
N ALA A 78 -19.22 -15.78 9.89
CA ALA A 78 -18.82 -14.39 10.04
C ALA A 78 -18.28 -13.80 8.72
N THR A 79 -17.45 -14.56 8.00
CA THR A 79 -16.91 -14.15 6.69
C THR A 79 -18.01 -14.00 5.64
N ILE A 80 -18.96 -14.94 5.58
CA ILE A 80 -20.10 -14.88 4.65
C ILE A 80 -20.95 -13.64 4.95
N ASP A 81 -21.26 -13.37 6.21
CA ASP A 81 -22.11 -12.25 6.60
C ASP A 81 -21.42 -10.90 6.35
N LEU A 82 -20.11 -10.83 6.60
CA LEU A 82 -19.30 -9.66 6.23
C LEU A 82 -19.31 -9.43 4.71
N ALA A 83 -19.14 -10.49 3.91
CA ALA A 83 -19.20 -10.39 2.46
C ALA A 83 -20.58 -9.93 1.97
N ARG A 84 -21.67 -10.44 2.56
CA ARG A 84 -23.05 -9.98 2.27
C ARG A 84 -23.23 -8.51 2.61
N LEU A 85 -22.74 -8.07 3.76
CA LEU A 85 -22.82 -6.68 4.21
C LEU A 85 -22.10 -5.74 3.23
N ILE A 86 -20.87 -6.09 2.81
CA ILE A 86 -20.13 -5.29 1.83
C ILE A 86 -20.89 -5.24 0.51
N LYS A 87 -21.42 -6.37 0.05
CA LYS A 87 -22.20 -6.44 -1.20
C LYS A 87 -23.48 -5.61 -1.14
N SER A 88 -24.20 -5.60 -0.02
CA SER A 88 -25.41 -4.78 0.14
C SER A 88 -25.11 -3.28 0.22
N THR A 89 -24.00 -2.91 0.87
CA THR A 89 -23.64 -1.51 1.10
C THR A 89 -22.95 -0.88 -0.11
N ASN A 90 -22.07 -1.62 -0.79
CA ASN A 90 -21.36 -1.16 -1.97
C ASN A 90 -21.22 -2.29 -3.01
N PRO A 91 -22.30 -2.62 -3.75
CA PRO A 91 -22.30 -3.73 -4.70
C PRO A 91 -21.29 -3.55 -5.82
N LYS A 92 -21.10 -2.32 -6.32
CA LYS A 92 -20.12 -2.02 -7.39
C LYS A 92 -18.69 -2.31 -6.96
N LEU A 93 -18.31 -1.89 -5.74
CA LEU A 93 -16.99 -2.18 -5.20
C LEU A 93 -16.80 -3.68 -4.97
N PHE A 94 -17.81 -4.35 -4.41
CA PHE A 94 -17.77 -5.80 -4.19
C PHE A 94 -17.56 -6.55 -5.51
N ASP A 95 -18.37 -6.26 -6.53
CA ASP A 95 -18.28 -6.92 -7.84
C ASP A 95 -16.94 -6.61 -8.53
N PHE A 96 -16.45 -5.38 -8.44
CA PHE A 96 -15.14 -4.99 -8.96
C PHE A 96 -14.02 -5.79 -8.28
N CYS A 97 -13.93 -5.77 -6.94
CA CYS A 97 -12.91 -6.48 -6.19
C CYS A 97 -13.00 -8.00 -6.41
N LEU A 98 -14.21 -8.56 -6.44
CA LEU A 98 -14.42 -9.96 -6.76
C LEU A 98 -13.89 -10.28 -8.15
N SER A 99 -14.09 -9.42 -9.16
CA SER A 99 -13.58 -9.66 -10.52
C SER A 99 -12.05 -9.79 -10.60
N LEU A 100 -11.31 -9.17 -9.67
CA LEU A 100 -9.85 -9.22 -9.60
C LEU A 100 -9.29 -10.57 -9.13
N HIS A 101 -10.13 -11.55 -8.78
CA HIS A 101 -9.66 -12.94 -8.57
C HIS A 101 -9.09 -13.56 -9.85
N LYS A 102 -9.42 -13.01 -11.03
CA LYS A 102 -8.90 -13.46 -12.32
C LYS A 102 -7.67 -12.64 -12.70
N LYS A 103 -6.52 -13.29 -12.87
CA LYS A 103 -5.27 -12.64 -13.27
C LYS A 103 -5.38 -11.82 -14.56
N ASP A 104 -6.20 -12.25 -15.51
CA ASP A 104 -6.37 -11.54 -16.79
C ASP A 104 -7.14 -10.22 -16.58
N ARG A 105 -8.07 -10.20 -15.62
CA ARG A 105 -8.79 -8.98 -15.23
C ARG A 105 -7.85 -8.00 -14.55
N VAL A 106 -6.94 -8.49 -13.71
CA VAL A 106 -5.87 -7.70 -13.06
C VAL A 106 -4.92 -7.13 -14.11
N ALA A 107 -4.48 -7.96 -15.07
CA ALA A 107 -3.62 -7.52 -16.18
C ALA A 107 -4.30 -6.43 -17.02
N ALA A 108 -5.58 -6.58 -17.34
CA ALA A 108 -6.35 -5.57 -18.05
C ALA A 108 -6.48 -4.26 -17.26
N GLU A 109 -6.68 -4.33 -15.94
CA GLU A 109 -6.73 -3.15 -15.07
C GLU A 109 -5.38 -2.41 -15.05
N LEU A 110 -4.27 -3.14 -15.08
CA LEU A 110 -2.92 -2.58 -15.11
C LEU A 110 -2.44 -2.19 -16.52
N GLY A 111 -3.24 -2.47 -17.56
CA GLY A 111 -2.85 -2.24 -18.96
C GLY A 111 -1.66 -3.07 -19.41
N LEU A 112 -1.51 -4.31 -18.90
CA LEU A 112 -0.37 -5.18 -19.19
C LEU A 112 -0.54 -6.00 -20.48
N PRO A 113 0.57 -6.32 -21.19
CA PRO A 113 1.93 -5.80 -20.95
C PRO A 113 2.03 -4.32 -21.31
N THR A 114 2.89 -3.57 -20.60
CA THR A 114 3.13 -2.15 -20.85
C THR A 114 4.63 -1.82 -20.91
N THR A 115 4.97 -0.67 -21.47
CA THR A 115 6.29 -0.06 -21.42
C THR A 115 6.26 1.12 -20.45
N LEU A 116 7.41 1.61 -19.98
CA LEU A 116 7.46 2.80 -19.10
C LEU A 116 6.75 4.02 -19.71
N GLN A 117 6.82 4.20 -21.03
CA GLN A 117 6.16 5.31 -21.74
C GLN A 117 4.63 5.20 -21.76
N ASN A 118 4.08 3.97 -21.75
CA ASN A 118 2.63 3.72 -21.80
C ASN A 118 2.04 3.34 -20.44
N ALA A 119 2.90 3.11 -19.45
CA ALA A 119 2.55 2.81 -18.08
C ALA A 119 1.73 3.94 -17.47
N ARG A 120 0.81 3.56 -16.58
CA ARG A 120 -0.03 4.50 -15.85
C ARG A 120 0.05 4.20 -14.36
N PRO A 121 0.05 5.23 -13.50
CA PRO A 121 -0.09 5.02 -12.08
C PRO A 121 -1.44 4.36 -11.75
N PHE A 122 -1.46 3.52 -10.73
CA PHE A 122 -2.65 2.81 -10.25
C PHE A 122 -2.68 2.79 -8.73
N LEU A 123 -3.87 2.69 -8.14
CA LEU A 123 -4.00 2.45 -6.70
C LEU A 123 -3.79 0.97 -6.40
N HIS A 124 -3.05 0.68 -5.34
CA HIS A 124 -2.90 -0.67 -4.81
C HIS A 124 -3.30 -0.71 -3.34
N VAL A 125 -4.16 -1.66 -2.98
CA VAL A 125 -4.50 -1.95 -1.57
C VAL A 125 -3.78 -3.21 -1.14
N SER A 126 -3.01 -3.13 -0.05
CA SER A 126 -2.19 -4.25 0.44
C SER A 126 -1.90 -4.07 1.93
N GLY A 127 -1.98 -5.17 2.69
CA GLY A 127 -1.57 -5.18 4.11
C GLY A 127 -0.07 -4.95 4.33
N MET A 128 0.74 -4.90 3.28
CA MET A 128 2.15 -4.47 3.36
C MET A 128 2.30 -2.94 3.51
N PHE A 129 1.25 -2.17 3.23
CA PHE A 129 1.22 -0.74 3.48
C PHE A 129 0.66 -0.46 4.88
N PRO A 130 1.16 0.55 5.60
CA PRO A 130 0.69 0.85 6.94
C PRO A 130 -0.82 1.15 6.99
N ALA A 131 -1.48 0.69 8.06
CA ALA A 131 -2.91 0.92 8.26
C ALA A 131 -3.25 2.42 8.43
N GLU A 132 -2.28 3.21 8.89
CA GLU A 132 -2.35 4.67 8.99
C GLU A 132 -2.46 5.35 7.62
N ARG A 133 -2.03 4.68 6.55
CA ARG A 133 -2.20 5.10 5.15
C ARG A 133 -3.40 4.40 4.49
N GLY A 134 -4.31 3.85 5.28
CA GLY A 134 -5.46 3.08 4.80
C GLY A 134 -5.09 1.79 4.05
N CYS A 135 -3.86 1.28 4.23
CA CYS A 135 -3.31 0.18 3.42
C CYS A 135 -3.26 0.48 1.91
N ILE A 136 -3.21 1.76 1.51
CA ILE A 136 -3.23 2.22 0.13
C ILE A 136 -1.86 2.78 -0.27
N ALA A 137 -1.49 2.61 -1.54
CA ALA A 137 -0.42 3.35 -2.21
C ALA A 137 -0.80 3.65 -3.66
N ILE A 138 -0.26 4.72 -4.23
CA ILE A 138 -0.25 4.90 -5.69
C ILE A 138 1.04 4.30 -6.20
N MET A 139 0.91 3.32 -7.07
CA MET A 139 2.02 2.54 -7.58
C MET A 139 2.23 2.83 -9.07
N PHE A 140 3.46 2.74 -9.54
CA PHE A 140 3.81 2.82 -10.94
C PHE A 140 4.42 1.49 -11.42
N PRO A 141 3.96 0.90 -12.55
CA PRO A 141 4.51 -0.34 -13.06
C PRO A 141 5.88 -0.09 -13.70
N LEU A 142 6.92 -0.78 -13.22
CA LEU A 142 8.29 -0.66 -13.73
C LEU A 142 8.61 -1.70 -14.80
N ALA A 143 8.36 -2.97 -14.50
CA ALA A 143 8.63 -4.09 -15.41
C ALA A 143 7.88 -5.35 -14.98
N MET A 144 7.65 -6.27 -15.93
CA MET A 144 7.28 -7.63 -15.56
C MET A 144 8.49 -8.34 -14.94
N HIS A 145 8.25 -9.17 -13.93
CA HIS A 145 9.31 -9.95 -13.29
C HIS A 145 9.98 -10.87 -14.33
N PRO A 146 11.32 -10.94 -14.38
CA PRO A 146 12.05 -11.60 -15.47
C PRO A 146 11.78 -13.10 -15.59
N THR A 147 11.54 -13.81 -14.48
CA THR A 147 11.22 -15.24 -14.47
C THR A 147 9.75 -15.56 -14.20
N ASN A 148 9.09 -14.83 -13.28
CA ASN A 148 7.70 -15.06 -12.92
C ASN A 148 6.73 -14.18 -13.74
N LYS A 149 6.13 -14.74 -14.80
CA LYS A 149 5.17 -14.03 -15.65
C LYS A 149 3.91 -13.49 -14.95
N ASN A 150 3.60 -13.96 -13.74
CA ASN A 150 2.45 -13.49 -12.98
C ASN A 150 2.83 -12.40 -11.97
N GLU A 151 4.01 -11.79 -12.08
CA GLU A 151 4.51 -10.83 -11.12
C GLU A 151 4.94 -9.54 -11.80
N LEU A 152 4.40 -8.42 -11.33
CA LEU A 152 4.73 -7.07 -11.76
C LEU A 152 5.63 -6.42 -10.72
N ILE A 153 6.76 -5.85 -11.14
CA ILE A 153 7.60 -4.99 -10.30
C ILE A 153 7.00 -3.58 -10.37
N ALA A 154 6.67 -3.01 -9.22
CA ALA A 154 6.07 -1.69 -9.12
C ALA A 154 6.76 -0.82 -8.06
N TRP A 155 6.71 0.49 -8.27
CA TRP A 155 7.28 1.52 -7.41
C TRP A 155 6.18 2.26 -6.64
N ASP A 156 6.33 2.47 -5.32
CA ASP A 156 5.44 3.35 -4.54
C ASP A 156 5.82 4.81 -4.83
N LEU A 157 4.90 5.54 -5.46
CA LEU A 157 5.11 6.90 -5.92
C LEU A 157 5.21 7.93 -4.79
N SER A 158 5.09 7.53 -3.52
CA SER A 158 5.42 8.42 -2.39
C SER A 158 6.86 8.93 -2.44
N GLU A 159 7.75 8.22 -3.13
CA GLU A 159 9.16 8.55 -3.31
C GLU A 159 9.51 8.76 -4.79
N ASP A 160 10.54 9.55 -5.08
CA ASP A 160 10.96 9.85 -6.46
C ASP A 160 11.69 8.67 -7.12
N PRO A 161 11.13 8.08 -8.20
CA PRO A 161 11.74 6.96 -8.90
C PRO A 161 13.02 7.32 -9.64
N SER A 162 13.32 8.60 -9.87
CA SER A 162 14.56 9.06 -10.53
C SER A 162 15.83 8.54 -9.83
N THR A 163 15.73 8.24 -8.53
CA THR A 163 16.81 7.62 -7.75
C THR A 163 17.27 6.28 -8.33
N LEU A 164 16.39 5.53 -9.01
CA LEU A 164 16.75 4.27 -9.65
C LEU A 164 17.77 4.44 -10.78
N ALA A 165 17.76 5.58 -11.47
CA ALA A 165 18.65 5.82 -12.61
C ALA A 165 20.13 6.00 -12.20
N THR A 166 20.40 6.30 -10.93
CA THR A 166 21.75 6.55 -10.42
C THR A 166 22.35 5.38 -9.65
N LEU A 167 21.55 4.36 -9.34
CA LEU A 167 21.98 3.20 -8.55
C LEU A 167 22.53 2.08 -9.43
N SER A 168 23.53 1.39 -8.91
CA SER A 168 24.00 0.13 -9.50
C SER A 168 23.06 -1.03 -9.18
N THR A 169 23.13 -2.10 -10.01
CA THR A 169 22.41 -3.36 -9.80
C THR A 169 22.65 -3.94 -8.40
N ASP A 170 23.89 -3.90 -7.92
CA ASP A 170 24.29 -4.42 -6.61
C ASP A 170 23.69 -3.61 -5.46
N GLU A 171 23.66 -2.28 -5.58
CA GLU A 171 23.03 -1.41 -4.59
C GLU A 171 21.52 -1.62 -4.50
N ILE A 172 20.85 -1.75 -5.65
CA ILE A 172 19.42 -2.05 -5.68
C ILE A 172 19.16 -3.41 -5.04
N ARG A 173 19.94 -4.44 -5.41
CA ARG A 173 19.83 -5.78 -4.84
C ARG A 173 20.05 -5.78 -3.33
N LEU A 174 21.08 -5.08 -2.84
CA LEU A 174 21.36 -4.92 -1.42
C LEU A 174 20.15 -4.31 -0.69
N ARG A 175 19.59 -3.21 -1.19
CA ARG A 175 18.44 -2.52 -0.58
C ARG A 175 17.14 -3.30 -0.64
N MET A 176 16.94 -4.14 -1.67
CA MET A 176 15.74 -4.96 -1.84
C MET A 176 15.75 -6.22 -0.95
N PHE A 177 16.89 -6.89 -0.80
CA PHE A 177 16.93 -8.19 -0.13
C PHE A 177 17.50 -8.17 1.30
N THR A 178 18.07 -7.06 1.76
CA THR A 178 18.56 -6.91 3.15
C THR A 178 17.47 -6.36 4.06
N ARG A 179 17.32 -6.91 5.28
CA ARG A 179 16.35 -6.37 6.24
C ARG A 179 16.66 -4.90 6.55
N ALA A 180 15.62 -4.10 6.80
CA ALA A 180 15.81 -2.65 7.02
C ALA A 180 16.74 -2.37 8.22
N SER A 181 16.70 -3.21 9.25
CA SER A 181 17.57 -3.15 10.44
C SER A 181 19.02 -3.57 10.19
N GLU A 182 19.30 -4.21 9.06
CA GLU A 182 20.61 -4.74 8.68
C GLU A 182 21.25 -3.90 7.55
N LEU A 183 20.56 -2.85 7.07
CA LEU A 183 21.10 -1.96 6.05
C LEU A 183 22.21 -1.08 6.62
N PRO A 184 23.25 -0.75 5.83
CA PRO A 184 24.26 0.22 6.21
C PRO A 184 23.66 1.57 6.61
N GLN A 185 24.32 2.27 7.53
CA GLN A 185 23.88 3.58 7.97
C GLN A 185 23.76 4.56 6.78
N GLY A 186 22.63 5.25 6.69
CA GLY A 186 22.32 6.17 5.58
C GLY A 186 21.67 5.51 4.36
N MET A 187 21.51 4.17 4.34
CA MET A 187 20.71 3.49 3.33
C MET A 187 19.31 3.16 3.83
N THR A 188 18.33 3.36 2.97
CA THR A 188 16.94 2.95 3.18
C THR A 188 16.54 1.87 2.18
N ARG A 189 15.50 1.10 2.51
CA ARG A 189 14.90 0.20 1.54
C ARG A 189 14.33 1.00 0.38
N LEU A 190 14.46 0.45 -0.83
CA LEU A 190 13.79 1.00 -1.98
C LEU A 190 12.28 0.75 -1.88
N PRO A 191 11.43 1.71 -2.28
CA PRO A 191 9.96 1.61 -2.28
C PRO A 191 9.46 0.72 -3.44
N ILE A 192 10.12 -0.42 -3.66
CA ILE A 192 9.77 -1.40 -4.67
C ILE A 192 8.92 -2.48 -4.02
N LYS A 193 7.80 -2.82 -4.67
CA LYS A 193 6.96 -3.95 -4.30
C LYS A 193 6.63 -4.75 -5.55
N THR A 194 6.68 -6.08 -5.43
CA THR A 194 6.13 -6.94 -6.47
C THR A 194 4.64 -7.24 -6.24
N ILE A 195 3.87 -7.28 -7.32
CA ILE A 195 2.43 -7.53 -7.32
C ILE A 195 2.18 -8.82 -8.08
N HIS A 196 1.63 -9.81 -7.38
CA HIS A 196 1.30 -11.11 -7.95
C HIS A 196 -0.11 -11.08 -8.54
N LEU A 197 -0.20 -11.11 -9.87
CA LEU A 197 -1.46 -11.05 -10.62
C LEU A 197 -2.40 -12.21 -10.27
N ASN A 198 -1.85 -13.36 -9.88
CA ASN A 198 -2.59 -14.58 -9.55
C ASN A 198 -2.92 -14.74 -8.05
N LYS A 199 -2.72 -13.71 -7.22
CA LYS A 199 -3.04 -13.72 -5.77
C LYS A 199 -4.13 -12.71 -5.42
N SER A 200 -5.07 -12.48 -6.35
CA SER A 200 -6.19 -11.55 -6.20
C SER A 200 -5.80 -10.14 -5.69
N PRO A 201 -4.78 -9.48 -6.26
CA PRO A 201 -4.35 -8.18 -5.79
C PRO A 201 -5.43 -7.12 -6.08
N VAL A 202 -5.73 -6.27 -5.11
CA VAL A 202 -6.60 -5.12 -5.33
C VAL A 202 -5.78 -4.04 -6.04
N VAL A 203 -6.08 -3.83 -7.31
CA VAL A 203 -5.50 -2.80 -8.18
C VAL A 203 -6.62 -2.01 -8.84
N ILE A 204 -6.46 -0.69 -8.93
CA ILE A 204 -7.48 0.20 -9.51
C ILE A 204 -6.77 1.21 -10.41
N SER A 205 -7.05 1.15 -11.71
CA SER A 205 -6.47 2.05 -12.73
C SER A 205 -6.93 3.49 -12.57
N SER A 206 -8.17 3.67 -12.13
CA SER A 206 -8.77 5.00 -12.00
C SER A 206 -8.40 5.63 -10.67
N LEU A 207 -7.40 6.52 -10.67
CA LEU A 207 -7.02 7.25 -9.46
C LEU A 207 -8.15 8.13 -8.89
N LYS A 208 -9.17 8.45 -9.71
CA LYS A 208 -10.34 9.24 -9.29
C LYS A 208 -11.17 8.56 -8.19
N THR A 209 -11.00 7.25 -7.96
CA THR A 209 -11.65 6.57 -6.85
C THR A 209 -11.11 7.01 -5.49
N LEU A 210 -9.90 7.58 -5.44
CA LEU A 210 -9.36 8.25 -4.27
C LEU A 210 -9.70 9.74 -4.37
N THR A 211 -10.70 10.20 -3.60
CA THR A 211 -11.08 11.60 -3.59
C THR A 211 -10.00 12.45 -2.90
N PRO A 212 -9.91 13.77 -3.18
CA PRO A 212 -8.94 14.64 -2.52
C PRO A 212 -9.05 14.62 -0.99
N GLU A 213 -10.25 14.49 -0.45
CA GLU A 213 -10.50 14.40 0.99
C GLU A 213 -9.91 13.11 1.58
N MET A 214 -10.14 11.97 0.91
CA MET A 214 -9.57 10.69 1.31
C MET A 214 -8.05 10.64 1.13
N ALA A 215 -7.52 11.25 0.06
CA ALA A 215 -6.09 11.38 -0.15
C ALA A 215 -5.44 12.18 0.99
N SER A 216 -6.04 13.32 1.37
CA SER A 216 -5.62 14.12 2.52
C SER A 216 -5.70 13.34 3.83
N GLN A 217 -6.79 12.62 4.08
CA GLN A 217 -6.97 11.78 5.27
C GLN A 217 -5.84 10.75 5.42
N TRP A 218 -5.38 10.16 4.32
CA TRP A 218 -4.33 9.14 4.33
C TRP A 218 -2.93 9.69 4.08
N GLY A 219 -2.74 11.01 4.03
CA GLY A 219 -1.43 11.64 3.81
C GLY A 219 -0.85 11.38 2.41
N ILE A 220 -1.70 11.19 1.40
CA ILE A 220 -1.30 10.98 0.01
C ILE A 220 -1.29 12.32 -0.72
N ASP A 221 -0.09 12.83 -1.03
CA ASP A 221 0.08 14.00 -1.89
C ASP A 221 -0.06 13.60 -3.37
N MET A 222 -1.29 13.70 -3.89
CA MET A 222 -1.59 13.37 -5.28
C MET A 222 -0.73 14.14 -6.28
N ALA A 223 -0.45 15.42 -6.04
CA ALA A 223 0.27 16.27 -6.99
C ALA A 223 1.74 15.84 -7.08
N LEU A 224 2.38 15.61 -5.93
CA LEU A 224 3.75 15.12 -5.87
C LEU A 224 3.88 13.74 -6.52
N GLN A 225 2.97 12.81 -6.20
CA GLN A 225 3.04 11.45 -6.74
C GLN A 225 2.78 11.40 -8.25
N MET A 226 1.98 12.32 -8.82
CA MET A 226 1.84 12.43 -10.27
C MET A 226 3.10 12.97 -10.93
N LYS A 227 3.81 13.92 -10.30
CA LYS A 227 5.12 14.35 -10.78
C LYS A 227 6.14 13.20 -10.75
N HIS A 228 6.15 12.39 -9.69
CA HIS A 228 6.98 11.19 -9.64
C HIS A 228 6.59 10.18 -10.73
N ALA A 229 5.31 10.08 -11.10
CA ALA A 229 4.89 9.23 -12.22
C ALA A 229 5.45 9.71 -13.55
N GLU A 230 5.48 11.03 -13.79
CA GLU A 230 6.15 11.62 -14.97
C GLU A 230 7.64 11.25 -14.98
N ASN A 231 8.35 11.45 -13.87
CA ASN A 231 9.76 11.04 -13.75
C ASN A 231 9.96 9.53 -14.03
N ALA A 232 9.02 8.68 -13.60
CA ALA A 232 9.08 7.24 -13.84
C ALA A 232 9.05 6.89 -15.33
N THR A 233 8.31 7.66 -16.14
CA THR A 233 8.25 7.45 -17.60
C THR A 233 9.56 7.78 -18.31
N GLU A 234 10.41 8.61 -17.68
CA GLU A 234 11.71 9.05 -18.21
C GLU A 234 12.87 8.15 -17.78
N LEU A 235 12.61 7.14 -16.95
CA LEU A 235 13.64 6.18 -16.55
C LEU A 235 14.22 5.45 -17.76
N PRO A 236 15.53 5.14 -17.73
CA PRO A 236 16.16 4.33 -18.78
C PRO A 236 15.56 2.93 -18.83
N ASP A 237 15.83 2.19 -19.92
CA ASP A 237 15.49 0.77 -19.96
C ASP A 237 16.30 0.00 -18.90
N MET A 238 15.60 -0.54 -17.92
CA MET A 238 16.17 -1.29 -16.80
C MET A 238 15.94 -2.80 -16.91
N ASN A 239 15.43 -3.32 -18.04
CA ASN A 239 15.06 -4.74 -18.17
C ASN A 239 16.23 -5.70 -17.87
N ALA A 240 17.43 -5.41 -18.40
CA ALA A 240 18.63 -6.21 -18.11
C ALA A 240 19.03 -6.14 -16.63
N MET A 241 18.86 -4.96 -16.00
CA MET A 241 19.12 -4.76 -14.58
C MET A 241 18.15 -5.58 -13.72
N TRP A 242 16.86 -5.58 -14.05
CA TRP A 242 15.86 -6.41 -13.34
C TRP A 242 16.18 -7.90 -13.47
N ALA A 243 16.63 -8.36 -14.63
CA ALA A 243 17.05 -9.75 -14.82
C ALA A 243 18.17 -10.16 -13.85
N GLU A 244 19.19 -9.32 -13.68
CA GLU A 244 20.29 -9.58 -12.74
C GLU A 244 19.86 -9.42 -11.27
N ILE A 245 19.06 -8.40 -10.93
CA ILE A 245 18.55 -8.18 -9.56
C ILE A 245 17.75 -9.39 -9.07
N PHE A 246 16.89 -9.96 -9.92
CA PHE A 246 16.03 -11.09 -9.54
C PHE A 246 16.64 -12.46 -9.87
N LYS A 247 17.88 -12.50 -10.36
CA LYS A 247 18.63 -13.73 -10.54
C LYS A 247 18.82 -14.41 -9.18
N ARG A 248 18.28 -15.62 -9.04
CA ARG A 248 18.51 -16.43 -7.85
C ARG A 248 19.98 -16.86 -7.84
N PRO A 249 20.71 -16.70 -6.73
CA PRO A 249 22.05 -17.26 -6.64
C PRO A 249 21.97 -18.78 -6.85
N GLU A 250 22.96 -19.35 -7.52
CA GLU A 250 23.17 -20.79 -7.54
C GLU A 250 23.56 -21.22 -6.13
N VAL A 251 22.56 -21.41 -5.28
CA VAL A 251 22.75 -22.12 -4.01
C VAL A 251 23.02 -23.56 -4.42
N GLU A 252 24.14 -24.13 -3.98
CA GLU A 252 24.35 -25.58 -4.03
C GLU A 252 23.08 -26.23 -3.50
N ARG A 253 22.34 -26.90 -4.40
CA ARG A 253 21.10 -27.56 -4.04
C ARG A 253 21.44 -28.73 -3.13
N THR A 254 21.57 -28.48 -1.84
CA THR A 254 21.30 -29.49 -0.82
C THR A 254 19.91 -30.01 -1.14
N ILE A 255 19.75 -31.34 -1.19
CA ILE A 255 18.45 -31.98 -1.44
C ILE A 255 17.44 -31.31 -0.49
N PRO A 256 16.49 -30.53 -1.01
CA PRO A 256 15.57 -29.81 -0.16
C PRO A 256 14.69 -30.82 0.58
N ASP A 257 14.32 -30.49 1.81
CA ASP A 257 13.27 -31.21 2.53
C ASP A 257 12.04 -31.29 1.63
N VAL A 258 11.51 -32.51 1.44
CA VAL A 258 10.39 -32.76 0.53
C VAL A 258 9.15 -31.96 0.93
N ASP A 259 8.97 -31.73 2.24
CA ASP A 259 7.86 -30.94 2.77
C ASP A 259 8.03 -29.43 2.47
N ALA A 260 9.26 -28.98 2.24
CA ALA A 260 9.60 -27.58 1.95
C ALA A 260 9.76 -27.29 0.43
N ASP A 261 9.73 -28.30 -0.44
CA ASP A 261 10.04 -28.18 -1.87
C ASP A 261 8.80 -28.02 -2.79
N LEU A 262 7.66 -27.58 -2.23
CA LEU A 262 6.42 -27.35 -2.99
C LEU A 262 6.60 -26.42 -4.21
N TYR A 263 7.61 -25.54 -4.18
CA TYR A 263 7.94 -24.58 -5.25
C TYR A 263 9.30 -24.87 -5.93
N GLY A 264 9.82 -26.10 -5.84
CA GLY A 264 11.10 -26.50 -6.43
C GLY A 264 11.11 -26.69 -7.95
N GLY A 265 9.93 -26.73 -8.58
CA GLY A 265 9.71 -26.89 -10.03
C GLY A 265 9.28 -25.61 -10.74
#